data_AF-A0A9D7GZX3-F1
#
_entry.id   AF-A0A9D7GZX3-F1
#
_cell.length_a   1.000
_cell.length_b   1.000
_cell.length_c   1.000
_cell.angle_alpha   90.00
_cell.angle_beta   90.00
_cell.angle_gamma   90.00
#
_symmetry.space_group_name_H-M   'P 1'
#
loop_
_entity.id
_entity.type
_entity.pdbx_description
1 polymer ?
#
loop_
_entity_poly.entity_id
_entity_poly.type
_entity_poly.pdbx_seq_one_letter_code
_entity_poly.pdbx_strand_id
1 'polypeptide(L)'
;MLASLADAKQIFVSAASAWEVSTKHRIGKLPGAGPLAVDFAREVRQQGFAELPISLTHGQVAGALSGEPPPDIPGEWGTAPESSLRASALGSQWS
;
A
#
# COMPACT_ATOMS: atom_id res chain seq x y z
N MET A 1 23.40 36.97 3.47
CA MET A 1 22.65 36.13 2.51
C MET A 1 21.83 35.16 3.34
N LEU A 2 20.61 35.57 3.72
CA LEU A 2 19.77 34.84 4.66
C LEU A 2 19.16 33.61 3.96
N ALA A 3 19.19 32.48 4.66
CA ALA A 3 18.69 31.20 4.20
C ALA A 3 17.17 31.22 3.99
N SER A 4 16.70 30.78 2.82
CA SER A 4 15.31 30.34 2.65
C SER A 4 15.28 28.84 2.96
N LEU A 5 15.02 28.50 4.22
CA LEU A 5 14.76 27.12 4.68
C LEU A 5 13.26 26.78 4.64
N ALA A 6 12.48 27.54 3.88
CA ALA A 6 11.05 27.29 3.71
C ALA A 6 10.83 26.33 2.55
N ASP A 7 10.41 25.11 2.88
CA ASP A 7 9.74 24.14 2.01
C ASP A 7 10.59 23.03 1.34
N ALA A 8 11.62 22.51 2.00
CA ALA A 8 12.14 21.18 1.67
C ALA A 8 11.18 20.10 2.21
N LYS A 9 10.07 19.84 1.51
CA LYS A 9 9.13 18.78 1.89
C LYS A 9 9.74 17.42 1.56
N GLN A 10 10.05 16.64 2.60
CA GLN A 10 10.56 15.28 2.43
C GLN A 10 9.45 14.38 1.86
N ILE A 11 9.72 13.74 0.72
CA ILE A 11 8.80 12.80 0.08
C ILE A 11 9.13 11.39 0.54
N PHE A 12 8.10 10.68 0.99
CA PHE A 12 8.21 9.29 1.44
C PHE A 12 7.45 8.35 0.51
N VAL A 13 7.99 7.14 0.30
CA VAL A 13 7.37 6.13 -0.55
C VAL A 13 7.13 4.85 0.26
N SER A 14 5.93 4.29 0.16
CA SER A 14 5.51 3.12 0.93
C SER A 14 5.98 1.80 0.30
N ALA A 15 6.22 0.79 1.14
CA ALA A 15 6.47 -0.57 0.68
C ALA A 15 5.26 -1.16 -0.08
N ALA A 16 4.03 -0.73 0.23
CA ALA A 16 2.83 -1.15 -0.48
C ALA A 16 2.85 -0.72 -1.95
N SER A 17 3.31 0.49 -2.24
CA SER A 17 3.47 1.00 -3.62
C SER A 17 4.49 0.18 -4.40
N ALA A 18 5.62 -0.17 -3.77
CA ALA A 18 6.62 -1.05 -4.37
C ALA A 18 6.03 -2.43 -4.69
N TRP A 19 5.29 -3.03 -3.74
CA TRP A 19 4.62 -4.32 -3.94
C TRP A 19 3.62 -4.30 -5.10
N GLU A 20 2.79 -3.26 -5.20
CA GLU A 20 1.81 -3.11 -6.27
C GLU A 20 2.47 -2.95 -7.64
N VAL A 21 3.48 -2.07 -7.74
CA VAL A 21 4.22 -1.83 -8.99
C VAL A 21 4.91 -3.10 -9.48
N SER A 22 5.62 -3.80 -8.60
CA SER A 22 6.28 -5.06 -8.96
C SER A 22 5.28 -6.14 -9.37
N THR A 23 4.13 -6.22 -8.69
CA THR A 23 3.08 -7.18 -9.03
C THR A 23 2.46 -6.86 -10.39
N LYS A 24 2.10 -5.59 -10.64
CA LYS A 24 1.53 -5.14 -11.91
C LYS A 24 2.51 -5.29 -13.07
N HIS A 25 3.79 -5.02 -12.86
CA HIS A 25 4.83 -5.25 -13.87
C HIS A 25 4.94 -6.73 -14.22
N ARG A 26 5.03 -7.61 -13.21
CA ARG A 26 5.11 -9.07 -13.40
C ARG A 26 3.95 -9.63 -14.21
N ILE A 27 2.73 -9.14 -14.01
CA ILE A 27 1.53 -9.60 -14.76
C ILE A 27 1.32 -8.85 -16.08
N GLY A 28 2.29 -8.05 -16.52
CA GLY A 28 2.23 -7.32 -17.79
C GLY A 28 1.28 -6.12 -17.83
N LYS A 29 0.64 -5.77 -16.69
CA LYS A 29 -0.26 -4.61 -16.61
C LYS A 29 0.49 -3.28 -16.53
N LEU A 30 1.76 -3.30 -16.16
CA LEU A 30 2.61 -2.10 -16.09
C LEU A 30 3.99 -2.35 -16.74
N PRO A 31 4.06 -2.50 -18.08
CA PRO A 31 5.31 -2.85 -18.77
C PRO A 31 6.39 -1.76 -18.67
N GLY A 32 6.02 -0.49 -18.51
CA GLY A 32 6.95 0.62 -18.38
C GLY A 32 7.68 0.73 -17.03
N ALA A 33 7.32 -0.08 -16.03
CA ALA A 33 7.89 0.01 -14.69
C ALA A 33 9.12 -0.88 -14.45
N GLY A 34 9.81 -1.33 -15.51
CA GLY A 34 10.97 -2.23 -15.40
C GLY A 34 12.02 -1.80 -14.36
N PRO A 35 12.53 -0.55 -14.39
CA PRO A 35 13.52 -0.10 -13.41
C PRO A 35 13.02 -0.16 -11.96
N LEU A 36 11.78 0.28 -11.72
CA LEU A 36 11.13 0.21 -10.40
C LEU A 36 10.89 -1.24 -9.95
N ALA A 37 10.55 -2.14 -10.87
CA ALA A 37 10.29 -3.53 -10.55
C ALA A 37 11.57 -4.33 -10.23
N VAL A 38 12.74 -3.90 -10.73
CA VAL A 38 14.04 -4.54 -10.49
C VAL A 38 14.68 -4.04 -9.20
N ASP A 39 14.72 -2.72 -8.98
CA ASP A 39 15.36 -2.12 -7.80
C ASP A 39 14.65 -0.84 -7.36
N PHE A 40 13.45 -1.02 -6.79
CA PHE A 40 12.59 0.08 -6.35
C PHE A 40 13.30 1.01 -5.35
N ALA A 41 14.06 0.46 -4.41
CA ALA A 41 14.76 1.22 -3.37
C ALA A 41 15.84 2.15 -3.97
N ARG A 42 16.55 1.68 -5.01
CA ARG A 42 17.50 2.52 -5.74
C ARG A 42 16.81 3.65 -6.47
N GLU A 43 15.70 3.39 -7.16
CA GLU A 43 14.95 4.43 -7.87
C GLU A 43 14.41 5.50 -6.90
N VAL A 44 13.90 5.09 -5.73
CA VAL A 44 13.45 6.00 -4.66
C VAL A 44 14.59 6.91 -4.20
N ARG A 45 15.76 6.33 -3.91
CA ARG A 45 16.95 7.09 -3.49
C ARG A 45 17.47 8.02 -4.58
N GLN A 46 17.47 7.61 -5.84
CA GLN A 46 17.92 8.44 -6.97
C GLN A 46 17.04 9.69 -7.16
N GLN A 47 15.76 9.61 -6.82
CA GLN A 47 14.84 10.76 -6.85
C GLN A 47 14.93 11.65 -5.60
N GLY A 48 15.80 11.32 -4.64
CA GLY A 48 15.91 12.04 -3.37
C GLY A 48 14.76 11.76 -2.40
N PHE A 49 14.00 10.69 -2.61
CA PHE A 49 12.92 10.28 -1.73
C PHE A 49 13.42 9.34 -0.63
N ALA A 50 12.63 9.20 0.42
CA ALA A 50 12.89 8.27 1.51
C ALA A 50 11.87 7.12 1.53
N GLU A 51 12.29 5.97 2.02
CA GLU A 51 11.36 4.88 2.32
C GLU A 51 10.52 5.25 3.54
N LEU A 52 9.22 4.97 3.48
CA LEU A 52 8.33 5.17 4.62
C LEU A 52 8.48 3.98 5.59
N PRO A 53 8.89 4.19 6.85
CA PRO A 53 8.96 3.11 7.83
C PRO A 53 7.56 2.59 8.16
N ILE A 54 7.28 1.34 7.79
CA ILE A 54 6.02 0.66 8.12
C ILE A 54 6.32 -0.47 9.10
N SER A 55 5.72 -0.41 10.30
CA SER A 55 5.86 -1.42 11.35
C SER A 55 4.59 -2.29 11.45
N LEU A 56 4.68 -3.41 12.18
CA LEU A 56 3.51 -4.24 12.50
C LEU A 56 2.42 -3.43 13.21
N THR A 57 2.79 -2.49 14.08
CA THR A 57 1.85 -1.61 14.78
C THR A 57 1.04 -0.76 13.80
N HIS A 58 1.66 -0.25 12.72
CA HIS A 58 0.93 0.50 11.69
C HIS A 58 -0.12 -0.39 11.00
N GLY A 59 0.22 -1.65 10.70
CA GLY A 59 -0.72 -2.61 10.14
C GLY A 59 -1.87 -2.95 11.08
N GLN A 60 -1.59 -3.14 12.37
CA GLN A 60 -2.62 -3.43 13.38
C GLN A 60 -3.60 -2.25 13.55
N VAL A 61 -3.08 -1.01 13.62
CA VAL A 61 -3.92 0.20 13.69
C VAL A 61 -4.76 0.34 12.43
N ALA A 62 -4.16 0.16 11.24
CA ALA A 62 -4.88 0.24 9.97
C ALA A 62 -6.04 -0.77 9.90
N GLY A 63 -5.85 -2.01 10.35
CA GLY A 63 -6.89 -3.03 10.39
C GLY A 63 -8.03 -2.77 11.39
N ALA A 64 -7.80 -1.89 12.36
CA ALA A 64 -8.82 -1.47 13.33
C ALA A 64 -9.61 -0.23 12.89
N LEU A 65 -9.23 0.42 11.78
CA LEU A 65 -9.96 1.58 11.25
C LEU A 65 -11.31 1.13 10.71
N SER A 66 -12.40 1.63 11.31
CA SER A 66 -13.75 1.47 10.76
C SER A 66 -13.93 2.42 9.58
N GLY A 67 -13.82 1.88 8.37
CA GLY A 67 -14.22 2.56 7.15
C GLY A 67 -15.67 2.23 6.82
N GLU A 68 -16.44 3.21 6.34
CA GLU A 68 -17.66 2.93 5.60
C GLU A 68 -17.26 2.07 4.39
N PRO A 69 -17.87 0.89 4.19
CA PRO A 69 -17.63 0.14 2.96
C PRO A 69 -17.93 1.07 1.77
N PRO A 70 -17.13 1.03 0.70
CA PRO A 70 -17.43 1.83 -0.48
C PRO A 70 -18.89 1.58 -0.89
N PRO A 71 -19.62 2.62 -1.34
CA PRO A 71 -20.97 2.43 -1.84
C PRO A 71 -20.95 1.31 -2.88
N ASP A 72 -22.02 0.50 -2.94
CA ASP A 72 -22.09 -0.60 -3.89
C ASP A 72 -22.02 -0.05 -5.33
N ILE A 73 -20.82 -0.09 -5.93
CA ILE A 73 -20.58 0.27 -7.33
C ILE A 73 -20.49 -1.05 -8.11
N PRO A 74 -21.53 -1.40 -8.89
CA PRO A 74 -21.53 -2.65 -9.64
C PRO A 74 -20.33 -2.74 -10.58
N GLY A 75 -19.48 -3.75 -10.37
CA GLY A 75 -18.41 -4.12 -11.30
C GLY A 75 -17.03 -3.50 -11.04
N GLU A 76 -16.85 -2.66 -10.02
CA GLU A 76 -15.54 -2.04 -9.76
C GLU A 76 -14.77 -2.71 -8.61
N TRP A 77 -15.48 -3.28 -7.63
CA TRP A 77 -14.89 -4.07 -6.55
C TRP A 77 -15.82 -5.24 -6.24
N GLY A 78 -15.30 -6.47 -6.25
CA GLY A 78 -16.08 -7.62 -5.81
C GLY A 78 -16.41 -7.48 -4.33
N THR A 79 -17.65 -7.09 -4.01
CA THR A 79 -18.13 -7.07 -2.64
C THR A 79 -18.13 -8.50 -2.13
N ALA A 80 -17.34 -8.78 -1.08
CA ALA A 80 -17.53 -10.01 -0.33
C ALA A 80 -18.96 -9.96 0.23
N PRO A 81 -19.78 -11.00 0.03
CA PRO A 81 -21.15 -10.99 0.51
C PRO A 81 -21.20 -10.73 2.02
N GLU A 82 -22.19 -9.96 2.44
CA GLU A 82 -22.50 -9.49 3.80
C GLU A 82 -22.53 -10.59 4.88
N SER A 83 -22.49 -11.87 4.50
CA SER A 83 -22.42 -13.02 5.41
C SER A 83 -21.11 -13.11 6.20
N SER A 84 -20.08 -12.34 5.85
CA SER A 84 -18.76 -12.40 6.53
C SER A 84 -18.71 -11.70 7.89
N LEU A 85 -19.75 -10.98 8.31
CA LEU A 85 -19.81 -10.33 9.63
C LEU A 85 -20.35 -11.22 10.77
N ARG A 86 -20.52 -12.54 10.55
CA ARG A 86 -20.86 -13.50 11.61
C ARG A 86 -19.83 -14.61 11.81
N ALA A 87 -18.59 -14.24 12.11
CA ALA A 87 -17.61 -15.18 12.64
C ALA A 87 -16.76 -14.57 13.76
N SER A 88 -17.43 -14.16 14.84
CA SER A 88 -16.88 -14.31 16.19
C SER A 88 -17.68 -15.38 16.92
N ALA A 89 -17.49 -16.64 16.51
CA ALA A 89 -17.71 -17.83 17.33
C ALA A 89 -17.22 -19.07 16.56
N LEU A 90 -16.32 -19.85 17.18
CA LEU A 90 -15.77 -21.15 16.75
C LEU A 90 -14.74 -21.00 15.60
N GLY A 91 -13.44 -21.27 15.76
CA GLY A 91 -12.82 -22.41 16.40
C GLY A 91 -12.08 -23.23 15.32
N SER A 92 -10.75 -23.25 15.40
CA SER A 92 -9.88 -24.34 14.90
C SER A 92 -9.81 -24.66 13.41
N GLN A 93 -9.18 -23.84 12.54
CA GLN A 93 -8.74 -24.30 11.21
C GLN A 93 -7.52 -23.52 10.66
N TRP A 94 -6.36 -23.72 11.28
CA TRP A 94 -5.06 -23.61 10.59
C TRP A 94 -4.29 -24.87 10.99
N SER A 95 -4.32 -25.88 10.11
CA SER A 95 -3.41 -27.02 10.08
C SER A 95 -2.62 -26.94 8.79
#